data_AF-A0A6I7MXD4-F1
#
_entry.id   AF-A0A6I7MXD4-F1
#
_cell.length_a   1.000
_cell.length_b   1.000
_cell.length_c   1.000
_cell.angle_alpha   90.00
_cell.angle_beta   90.00
_cell.angle_gamma   90.00
#
_symmetry.space_group_name_H-M   'P 1'
#
loop_
_entity.id
_entity.type
_entity.pdbx_description
1 polymer ?
#
loop_
_entity_poly.entity_id
_entity_poly.type
_entity_poly.pdbx_seq_one_letter_code
_entity_poly.pdbx_strand_id
1 'polypeptide(L)'
;IGGSTFILTMSMLFRNLEILRDYPKEANHIKNGDNFLTSILGQYGKGKFMGDIKPAVYRRHSSGIWSKLTEEQKTASKLTSYYWTYQYFNRVQNSTGQKAFLNKIAQSLNKIDKEHNLIVIKKGILSKYFSFLSKLFKH
;
A
#
# COMPACT_ATOMS: atom_id res chain seq x y z
N ILE A 1 -4.06 2.15 8.67
CA ILE A 1 -2.67 2.48 8.27
C ILE A 1 -2.72 2.93 6.80
N GLY A 2 -2.56 4.24 6.54
CA GLY A 2 -2.52 4.92 5.23
C GLY A 2 -3.78 4.80 4.36
N GLY A 3 -4.55 5.87 4.13
CA GLY A 3 -5.65 5.77 3.15
C GLY A 3 -6.44 7.02 2.76
N SER A 4 -6.57 8.03 3.62
CA SER A 4 -7.48 9.16 3.34
C SER A 4 -6.81 10.53 3.27
N THR A 5 -5.52 10.63 3.61
CA THR A 5 -4.81 11.91 3.69
C THR A 5 -3.49 11.82 2.96
N PHE A 6 -3.29 12.68 1.98
CA PHE A 6 -2.00 12.85 1.31
C PHE A 6 -1.13 13.74 2.19
N ILE A 7 -0.13 13.15 2.83
CA ILE A 7 0.83 13.86 3.67
C ILE A 7 2.11 14.01 2.85
N LEU A 8 2.52 15.24 2.57
CA LEU A 8 3.78 15.50 1.89
C LEU A 8 4.93 15.13 2.82
N THR A 9 5.90 14.35 2.35
CA THR A 9 7.09 13.99 3.14
C THR A 9 7.80 15.22 3.71
N MET A 10 7.84 16.32 2.93
CA MET A 10 8.45 17.59 3.33
C MET A 10 7.72 18.30 4.48
N SER A 11 6.46 17.95 4.76
CA SER A 11 5.69 18.49 5.90
C SER A 11 5.66 17.55 7.11
N MET A 12 6.43 16.45 7.08
CA MET A 12 6.45 15.47 8.17
C MET A 12 7.61 15.72 9.12
N LEU A 13 7.31 15.72 10.42
CA LEU A 13 8.29 15.62 11.50
C LEU A 13 8.02 14.32 12.26
N PHE A 14 9.06 13.53 12.50
CA PHE A 14 8.98 12.28 13.24
C PHE A 14 10.22 12.11 14.12
N ARG A 15 10.09 11.29 15.17
CA ARG A 15 11.20 10.98 16.07
C ARG A 15 12.32 10.27 15.31
N ASN A 16 13.55 10.41 15.80
CA ASN A 16 14.68 9.62 15.32
C ASN A 16 14.47 8.14 15.74
N LEU A 17 13.97 7.33 14.81
CA LEU A 17 13.71 5.91 15.02
C LEU A 17 14.83 5.07 14.42
N GLU A 18 15.23 4.02 15.12
CA GLU A 18 16.30 3.11 14.69
C GLU A 18 16.01 2.48 13.31
N ILE A 19 14.75 2.11 13.06
CA ILE A 19 14.30 1.57 11.77
C ILE A 19 14.52 2.51 10.58
N LEU A 20 14.77 3.80 10.82
CA LEU A 20 15.07 4.77 9.78
C LEU A 20 16.56 4.93 9.51
N ARG A 21 17.41 4.48 10.45
CA ARG A 21 18.87 4.45 10.29
C ARG A 21 19.29 3.25 9.43
N ASP A 22 18.68 2.10 9.67
CA ASP A 22 18.74 0.94 8.78
C ASP A 22 17.41 0.81 8.02
N TYR A 23 17.27 1.63 6.98
CA TYR A 23 16.00 1.79 6.29
C TYR A 23 15.53 0.47 5.67
N PRO A 24 14.23 0.11 5.75
CA PRO A 24 13.78 -1.20 5.33
C PRO A 24 14.09 -1.50 3.85
N LYS A 25 14.73 -2.64 3.59
CA LYS A 25 15.10 -3.08 2.24
C LYS A 25 13.93 -3.13 1.24
N GLU A 26 12.71 -3.35 1.73
CA GLU A 26 11.50 -3.35 0.90
C GLU A 26 11.27 -2.01 0.19
N ALA A 27 11.76 -0.91 0.75
CA ALA A 27 11.65 0.41 0.14
C ALA A 27 12.34 0.51 -1.23
N ASN A 28 13.37 -0.30 -1.48
CA ASN A 28 14.11 -0.31 -2.76
C ASN A 28 13.22 -0.71 -3.95
N HIS A 29 12.06 -1.31 -3.69
CA HIS A 29 11.12 -1.73 -4.70
C HIS A 29 9.90 -0.79 -4.83
N ILE A 30 9.84 0.28 -4.03
CA ILE A 30 8.69 1.17 -3.92
C ILE A 30 9.04 2.54 -4.53
N LYS A 31 8.33 2.92 -5.60
CA LYS A 31 8.51 4.23 -6.26
C LYS A 31 7.93 5.39 -5.43
N ASN A 32 6.81 5.15 -4.73
CA ASN A 32 6.14 6.14 -3.89
C ASN A 32 6.51 5.92 -2.42
N GLY A 33 7.74 6.31 -2.07
CA GLY A 33 8.31 6.07 -0.74
C GLY A 33 7.59 6.79 0.41
N ASP A 34 6.87 7.86 0.13
CA ASP A 34 6.04 8.63 1.07
C ASP A 34 4.95 7.77 1.75
N ASN A 35 4.27 6.95 0.95
CA ASN A 35 3.24 6.03 1.44
C ASN A 35 3.83 4.92 2.30
N PHE A 36 5.00 4.41 1.90
CA PHE A 36 5.72 3.40 2.69
C PHE A 36 6.18 3.98 4.02
N LEU A 37 6.85 5.13 4.00
CA LEU A 37 7.32 5.85 5.18
C LEU A 37 6.17 6.12 6.17
N THR A 38 5.06 6.67 5.69
CA THR A 38 3.89 6.93 6.54
C THR A 38 3.32 5.65 7.15
N SER A 39 3.35 4.55 6.40
CA SER A 39 2.84 3.26 6.86
C SER A 39 3.72 2.66 7.95
N ILE A 40 5.04 2.72 7.80
CA ILE A 40 5.96 2.21 8.82
C ILE A 40 5.96 3.09 10.07
N LEU A 41 5.88 4.41 9.92
CA LEU A 41 5.80 5.36 11.04
C LEU A 41 4.53 5.18 11.86
N GLY A 42 3.41 4.81 11.22
CA GLY A 42 2.14 4.56 11.89
C GLY A 42 2.17 3.41 12.92
N GLN A 43 3.23 2.60 12.94
CA GLN A 43 3.44 1.59 13.99
C GLN A 43 3.94 2.19 15.31
N TYR A 44 4.57 3.37 15.25
CA TYR A 44 5.24 3.99 16.38
C TYR A 44 4.40 5.10 17.03
N GLY A 45 3.16 5.31 16.56
CA GLY A 45 2.21 6.22 17.16
C GLY A 45 1.28 6.90 16.16
N LYS A 46 0.47 7.81 16.70
CA LYS A 46 -0.46 8.66 15.93
C LYS A 46 0.27 9.91 15.46
N GLY A 47 -0.21 10.50 14.36
CA GLY A 47 0.21 11.82 13.90
C GLY A 47 -0.62 12.94 14.55
N LYS A 48 -0.05 14.14 14.65
CA LYS A 48 -0.72 15.38 15.06
C LYS A 48 -0.38 16.46 14.04
N PHE A 49 -1.37 17.25 13.62
CA PHE A 49 -1.14 18.45 12.83
C PHE A 49 -0.66 19.60 13.72
N MET A 50 0.40 20.29 13.30
CA MET A 50 0.97 21.44 14.02
C MET A 50 0.77 22.71 13.19
N GLY A 51 -0.31 23.44 13.47
CA GLY A 51 -0.69 24.64 12.72
C GLY A 51 0.24 25.84 12.91
N ASP A 52 1.02 25.85 13.99
CA ASP A 52 1.92 26.96 14.34
C ASP A 52 3.24 26.92 13.55
N ILE A 53 3.49 25.84 12.80
CA ILE A 53 4.65 25.71 11.91
C ILE A 53 4.27 26.29 10.55
N LYS A 54 5.10 27.21 10.04
CA LYS A 54 4.90 27.81 8.72
C LYS A 54 4.81 26.71 7.64
N PRO A 55 3.87 26.81 6.68
CA PRO A 55 3.69 25.79 5.65
C PRO A 55 4.97 25.54 4.83
N ALA A 56 5.20 24.29 4.47
CA ALA A 56 6.28 23.93 3.56
C ALA A 56 5.93 24.39 2.13
N VAL A 57 6.88 25.04 1.44
CA VAL A 57 6.69 25.51 0.06
C VAL A 57 7.13 24.41 -0.91
N TYR A 58 6.18 23.89 -1.69
CA TYR A 58 6.48 22.88 -2.71
C TYR A 58 6.47 23.49 -4.11
N ARG A 59 7.50 23.20 -4.91
CA ARG A 59 7.57 23.63 -6.32
C ARG A 59 6.66 22.77 -7.18
N ARG A 60 5.61 23.38 -7.72
CA ARG A 60 4.81 22.77 -8.79
C ARG A 60 5.62 22.77 -10.09
N HIS A 61 5.97 21.59 -10.57
CA HIS A 61 6.59 21.39 -11.88
C HIS A 61 5.79 20.31 -12.63
N SER A 62 5.54 20.52 -13.93
CA SER A 62 4.74 19.63 -14.78
C SER A 62 5.42 18.29 -15.10
N SER A 63 6.66 18.09 -14.66
CA SER A 63 7.50 16.94 -14.98
C SER A 63 7.55 15.86 -13.89
N GLY A 64 6.66 15.91 -12.90
CA GLY A 64 6.59 14.91 -11.82
C GLY A 64 6.47 13.48 -12.34
N ILE A 65 7.29 12.57 -11.80
CA ILE A 65 7.40 11.17 -12.22
C ILE A 65 6.03 10.49 -12.25
N TRP A 66 5.19 10.73 -11.22
CA TRP A 66 3.86 10.14 -11.12
C TRP A 66 2.88 10.65 -12.19
N SER A 67 2.95 11.94 -12.53
CA SER A 67 2.03 12.57 -13.49
C SER A 67 2.26 12.11 -14.92
N LYS A 68 3.47 11.60 -15.22
CA LYS A 68 3.83 11.06 -16.54
C LYS A 68 3.42 9.60 -16.75
N LEU A 69 3.01 8.90 -15.70
CA LEU A 69 2.63 7.50 -15.80
C LEU A 69 1.21 7.35 -16.36
N THR A 70 0.98 6.33 -17.18
CA THR A 70 -0.37 5.90 -17.55
C THR A 70 -1.12 5.36 -16.33
N GLU A 71 -2.44 5.27 -16.39
CA GLU A 71 -3.24 4.73 -15.28
C GLU A 71 -2.90 3.26 -14.97
N GLU A 72 -2.56 2.47 -15.99
CA GLU A 72 -2.08 1.09 -15.83
C GLU A 72 -0.75 1.06 -15.10
N GLN A 73 0.19 1.94 -15.47
CA GLN A 73 1.49 2.06 -14.80
C GLN A 73 1.35 2.51 -13.35
N LYS A 74 0.44 3.46 -13.07
CA LYS A 74 0.11 3.88 -11.70
C LYS A 74 -0.48 2.72 -10.90
N THR A 75 -1.39 1.96 -11.50
CA THR A 75 -2.04 0.79 -10.90
C THR A 75 -1.02 -0.30 -10.56
N ALA A 76 -0.15 -0.65 -11.51
CA ALA A 76 0.95 -1.59 -11.29
C ALA A 76 1.89 -1.09 -10.18
N SER A 77 2.31 0.17 -10.22
CA SER A 77 3.17 0.77 -9.20
C SER A 77 2.53 0.73 -7.80
N LYS A 78 1.21 0.93 -7.72
CA LYS A 78 0.45 0.87 -6.46
C LYS A 78 0.39 -0.55 -5.91
N LEU A 79 0.12 -1.54 -6.76
CA LEU A 79 0.16 -2.96 -6.39
C LEU A 79 1.54 -3.38 -5.89
N THR A 80 2.60 -3.01 -6.61
CA THR A 80 3.99 -3.24 -6.19
C THR A 80 4.24 -2.63 -4.81
N SER A 81 3.81 -1.38 -4.59
CA SER A 81 3.96 -0.71 -3.29
C SER A 81 3.24 -1.48 -2.18
N TYR A 82 2.01 -1.94 -2.44
CA TYR A 82 1.24 -2.70 -1.45
C TYR A 82 1.86 -4.05 -1.13
N TYR A 83 2.33 -4.77 -2.15
CA TYR A 83 3.02 -6.05 -1.96
C TYR A 83 4.28 -5.90 -1.11
N TRP A 84 5.16 -4.97 -1.45
CA TRP A 84 6.41 -4.78 -0.69
C TRP A 84 6.17 -4.25 0.71
N THR A 85 5.13 -3.43 0.90
CA THR A 85 4.72 -3.01 2.25
C THR A 85 4.15 -4.17 3.07
N TYR A 86 3.39 -5.08 2.45
CA TYR A 86 2.96 -6.32 3.08
C TYR A 86 4.17 -7.19 3.49
N GLN A 87 5.16 -7.36 2.60
CA GLN A 87 6.38 -8.12 2.89
C GLN A 87 7.14 -7.54 4.09
N TYR A 88 7.23 -6.21 4.18
CA TYR A 88 7.80 -5.53 5.35
C TYR A 88 7.04 -5.89 6.63
N PHE A 89 5.72 -5.73 6.66
CA PHE A 89 4.92 -6.03 7.85
C PHE A 89 4.91 -7.52 8.20
N ASN A 90 5.08 -8.40 7.21
CA ASN A 90 5.29 -9.82 7.43
C ASN A 90 6.62 -10.09 8.15
N ARG A 91 7.71 -9.48 7.66
CA ARG A 91 9.05 -9.61 8.24
C ARG A 91 9.13 -9.12 9.68
N VAL A 92 8.49 -7.99 9.99
CA VAL A 92 8.46 -7.43 11.37
C VAL A 92 7.32 -8.00 12.23
N GLN A 93 6.63 -9.05 11.74
CA GLN A 93 5.55 -9.75 12.46
C GLN A 93 4.39 -8.85 12.93
N ASN A 94 4.10 -7.77 12.20
CA ASN A 94 2.98 -6.88 12.48
C ASN A 94 1.71 -7.34 11.76
N SER A 95 0.89 -8.13 12.46
CA SER A 95 -0.35 -8.72 11.94
C SER A 95 -1.37 -7.69 11.42
N THR A 96 -1.43 -6.52 12.06
CA THR A 96 -2.36 -5.44 11.66
C THR A 96 -1.94 -4.83 10.34
N GLY A 97 -0.64 -4.54 10.17
CA GLY A 97 -0.06 -4.07 8.92
C GLY A 97 -0.21 -5.10 7.81
N GLN A 98 0.10 -6.38 8.08
CA GLN A 98 -0.08 -7.49 7.14
C GLN A 98 -1.51 -7.54 6.61
N LYS A 99 -2.51 -7.61 7.51
CA LYS A 99 -3.93 -7.67 7.14
C LYS A 99 -4.36 -6.44 6.35
N ALA A 100 -3.93 -5.24 6.78
CA ALA A 100 -4.28 -3.99 6.11
C ALA A 100 -3.77 -3.96 4.65
N PHE A 101 -2.53 -4.36 4.41
CA PHE A 101 -1.95 -4.34 3.07
C PHE A 101 -2.41 -5.50 2.19
N LEU A 102 -2.66 -6.68 2.78
CA LEU A 102 -3.30 -7.78 2.05
C LEU A 102 -4.69 -7.38 1.53
N ASN A 103 -5.49 -6.70 2.36
CA ASN A 103 -6.80 -6.18 1.95
C ASN A 103 -6.68 -5.16 0.82
N LYS A 104 -5.68 -4.27 0.85
CA LYS A 104 -5.41 -3.30 -0.22
C LYS A 104 -5.04 -3.99 -1.54
N ILE A 105 -4.21 -5.04 -1.49
CA ILE A 105 -3.87 -5.86 -2.66
C ILE A 105 -5.14 -6.48 -3.26
N ALA A 106 -5.94 -7.15 -2.43
CA ALA A 106 -7.18 -7.79 -2.87
C ALA A 106 -8.16 -6.80 -3.52
N GLN A 107 -8.33 -5.62 -2.93
CA GLN A 107 -9.17 -4.55 -3.49
C GLN A 107 -8.65 -4.08 -4.85
N SER A 108 -7.34 -3.87 -4.99
CA SER A 108 -6.73 -3.46 -6.26
C SER A 108 -6.86 -4.53 -7.34
N LEU A 109 -6.67 -5.80 -7.01
CA LEU A 109 -6.85 -6.92 -7.96
C LEU A 109 -8.31 -7.05 -8.42
N ASN A 110 -9.27 -6.95 -7.50
CA ASN A 110 -10.70 -6.96 -7.84
C ASN A 110 -11.10 -5.81 -8.77
N LYS A 111 -10.46 -4.64 -8.61
CA LYS A 111 -10.70 -3.50 -9.50
C LYS A 111 -10.18 -3.80 -10.92
N ILE A 112 -8.93 -4.26 -11.04
CA ILE A 112 -8.31 -4.61 -12.32
C ILE A 112 -9.10 -5.69 -13.05
N ASP A 113 -9.55 -6.72 -12.34
CA ASP A 113 -10.34 -7.79 -12.91
C ASP A 113 -11.66 -7.30 -13.51
N LYS A 114 -12.35 -6.39 -12.83
CA LYS A 114 -13.57 -5.76 -13.35
C LYS A 114 -13.29 -4.89 -14.58
N GLU A 115 -12.21 -4.11 -14.55
CA GLU A 115 -11.85 -3.21 -15.66
C GLU A 115 -11.44 -3.97 -16.92
N HIS A 116 -10.76 -5.11 -16.77
CA HIS A 116 -10.22 -5.89 -17.89
C HIS A 116 -10.97 -7.21 -18.16
N ASN A 117 -12.06 -7.50 -17.42
CA ASN A 117 -12.87 -8.72 -17.52
C ASN A 117 -12.03 -10.02 -17.52
N LEU A 118 -11.01 -10.09 -16.66
CA LEU A 118 -10.04 -11.18 -16.68
C LEU A 118 -10.67 -12.49 -16.19
N ILE A 119 -10.45 -13.59 -16.92
CA ILE A 119 -11.05 -14.90 -16.67
C ILE A 119 -10.56 -15.54 -15.34
N VAL A 120 -9.45 -15.04 -14.78
CA VAL A 120 -8.76 -15.60 -13.61
C VAL A 120 -9.63 -15.53 -12.35
N ILE A 121 -10.36 -14.44 -12.10
CA ILE A 121 -11.26 -14.35 -10.94
C ILE A 121 -12.51 -15.20 -11.13
N LYS A 122 -13.05 -15.32 -12.35
CA LYS A 122 -14.17 -16.23 -12.65
C LYS A 122 -13.82 -17.68 -12.31
N LYS A 123 -12.62 -18.15 -12.67
CA LYS A 123 -12.14 -19.49 -12.30
C LYS A 123 -11.90 -19.64 -10.79
N GLY A 124 -11.42 -18.60 -10.10
CA GLY A 124 -11.23 -18.61 -8.65
C GLY A 124 -12.54 -18.62 -7.83
N ILE A 125 -13.60 -17.98 -8.31
CA ILE A 125 -14.94 -18.04 -7.72
C ILE A 125 -15.55 -19.43 -7.94
N LEU A 126 -15.46 -19.95 -9.17
CA LEU A 126 -15.90 -21.31 -9.51
C LEU A 126 -15.17 -22.36 -8.66
N SER A 127 -13.85 -22.22 -8.45
CA SER A 127 -13.10 -23.17 -7.62
C SER A 127 -13.48 -23.10 -6.14
N LYS A 128 -13.81 -21.92 -5.61
CA LYS A 128 -14.36 -21.77 -4.25
C LYS A 128 -15.75 -22.39 -4.12
N TYR A 129 -16.62 -22.17 -5.10
CA TYR A 129 -17.95 -22.80 -5.15
C TYR A 129 -17.84 -24.32 -5.20
N PHE A 130 -16.97 -24.87 -6.05
CA PHE A 130 -16.68 -26.30 -6.12
C PHE A 130 -16.11 -26.84 -4.81
N SER A 131 -15.17 -26.13 -4.17
CA SER A 131 -14.62 -26.52 -2.87
C SER A 131 -15.65 -26.50 -1.74
N PHE A 132 -16.65 -25.62 -1.81
CA PHE A 132 -17.74 -25.55 -0.85
C PHE A 132 -18.74 -26.68 -1.07
N LEU A 133 -19.15 -26.92 -2.32
CA LEU A 133 -20.01 -28.04 -2.69
C LEU A 133 -19.37 -29.39 -2.36
N SER A 134 -18.08 -29.59 -2.67
CA SER A 134 -17.40 -30.85 -2.36
C SER A 134 -17.25 -31.13 -0.86
N LYS A 135 -17.36 -30.11 0.00
CA LYS A 135 -17.46 -30.28 1.45
C LYS A 135 -18.86 -30.67 1.91
N LEU A 136 -19.91 -30.24 1.21
CA LEU A 136 -21.30 -30.61 1.49
C LEU A 136 -21.60 -32.07 1.10
N PHE A 137 -20.95 -32.59 0.06
CA PHE A 137 -21.10 -33.99 -0.40
C PHE A 137 -20.10 -34.97 0.26
N LYS A 138 -19.42 -34.55 1.34
CA LYS A 138 -18.48 -35.38 2.11
C LYS A 138 -19.05 -35.91 3.44
N HIS A 139 -20.37 -35.92 3.58
CA HIS A 139 -21.13 -36.69 4.57
C HIS A 139 -21.95 -37.76 3.86
#